data_AF-Q6J588-F1
#
_entry.id   AF-Q6J588-F1
#
_cell.length_a   1.000
_cell.length_b   1.000
_cell.length_c   1.000
_cell.angle_alpha   90.00
_cell.angle_beta   90.00
_cell.angle_gamma   90.00
#
_symmetry.space_group_name_H-M   'P 1'
#
loop_
_entity.id
_entity.type
_entity.pdbx_description
1 polymer ?
#
loop_
_entity_poly.entity_id
_entity_poly.type
_entity_poly.pdbx_seq_one_letter_code
_entity_poly.pdbx_strand_id
1 'polypeptide(L)' 'ESLSELEKEFRQSVDLYLQDCLELGKEPNKPFKGVFNVRIGEELHREATIIAGDRSLNAFVTEAIQEKIFREKPSLR' A
#
# COMPACT_ATOMS: atom_id res chain seq x y z
N GLU A 1 16.52 -23.18 -13.28
CA GLU A 1 15.39 -22.26 -13.38
C GLU A 1 15.68 -21.21 -14.42
N SER A 2 14.86 -21.19 -15.46
CA SER A 2 14.80 -20.13 -16.45
C SER A 2 13.77 -19.08 -16.01
N LEU A 3 13.91 -17.85 -16.52
CA LEU A 3 12.93 -16.78 -16.27
C LEU A 3 11.50 -17.22 -16.62
N SER A 4 11.34 -18.05 -17.66
CA SER A 4 10.05 -18.60 -18.08
C SER A 4 9.45 -19.61 -17.12
N GLU A 5 10.28 -20.41 -16.43
CA GLU A 5 9.79 -21.36 -15.41
C GLU A 5 9.26 -20.60 -14.20
N LEU A 6 9.99 -19.58 -13.75
CA LEU A 6 9.58 -18.72 -12.63
C LEU A 6 8.25 -17.99 -12.90
N GLU A 7 8.07 -17.47 -14.11
CA GLU A 7 6.81 -16.81 -14.49
C GLU A 7 5.63 -17.80 -14.52
N LYS A 8 5.87 -19.02 -15.00
CA LYS A 8 4.85 -20.07 -15.03
C LYS A 8 4.42 -20.47 -13.62
N GLU A 9 5.39 -20.69 -12.72
CA GLU A 9 5.11 -21.03 -11.32
C GLU A 9 4.38 -19.91 -10.59
N PHE A 10 4.75 -18.65 -10.85
CA PHE A 10 4.06 -17.49 -10.30
C PHE A 10 2.60 -17.45 -10.73
N ARG A 11 2.30 -17.63 -12.03
CA ARG A 11 0.93 -17.67 -12.54
C ARG A 11 0.13 -18.80 -11.91
N GLN A 12 0.71 -20.00 -11.82
CA GLN A 12 0.05 -21.15 -11.17
C GLN A 12 -0.30 -20.88 -9.71
N SER A 13 0.60 -20.23 -8.95
CA SER A 13 0.35 -19.85 -7.56
C SER A 13 -0.82 -18.86 -7.43
N VAL A 14 -0.91 -17.88 -8.34
CA VAL A 14 -2.04 -16.93 -8.39
C VAL A 14 -3.35 -17.65 -8.74
N ASP A 15 -3.34 -18.54 -9.73
CA ASP A 15 -4.52 -19.29 -10.14
C ASP A 15 -5.07 -20.17 -9.00
N LEU A 16 -4.18 -20.86 -8.27
CA LEU A 16 -4.52 -21.65 -7.09
C LEU A 16 -5.12 -20.78 -5.99
N TYR A 17 -4.52 -19.62 -5.70
CA TYR A 17 -5.05 -18.68 -4.70
C TYR A 17 -6.48 -18.22 -5.05
N LEU A 18 -6.74 -17.92 -6.32
CA LEU A 18 -8.07 -17.51 -6.77
C LEU A 18 -9.09 -18.65 -6.67
N GLN A 19 -8.68 -19.88 -7.00
CA GLN A 19 -9.50 -21.07 -6.83
C GLN A 19 -9.84 -21.31 -5.35
N ASP A 20 -8.86 -21.24 -4.45
CA ASP A 20 -9.07 -21.36 -3.00
C ASP A 20 -10.06 -20.31 -2.49
N CYS A 21 -9.94 -19.07 -2.98
CA CYS A 21 -10.89 -18.00 -2.62
C CYS A 21 -12.33 -18.34 -3.06
N LEU A 22 -12.50 -18.89 -4.26
CA LEU A 22 -13.81 -19.33 -4.77
C LEU A 22 -14.38 -20.49 -3.96
N GLU A 23 -13.58 -21.52 -3.66
CA GLU A 23 -13.99 -22.69 -2.88
C GLU A 23 -14.37 -22.31 -1.44
N LEU A 24 -13.67 -21.34 -0.85
CA LEU A 24 -13.94 -20.84 0.50
C LEU A 24 -15.03 -19.77 0.55
N GLY A 25 -15.59 -19.35 -0.59
CA GLY A 25 -16.58 -18.27 -0.67
C GLY A 25 -16.05 -16.93 -0.18
N LYS A 26 -14.74 -16.68 -0.30
CA LYS A 26 -14.07 -15.45 0.13
C LYS A 26 -13.73 -14.57 -1.08
N GLU A 27 -13.87 -13.26 -0.94
CA GLU A 27 -13.32 -12.35 -1.96
C GLU A 27 -11.78 -12.37 -1.92
N PRO A 28 -11.11 -12.52 -3.07
CA PRO A 28 -9.67 -12.34 -3.17
C PRO A 28 -9.24 -10.96 -2.68
N ASN A 29 -8.03 -10.89 -2.13
CA ASN A 29 -7.45 -9.63 -1.69
C ASN A 29 -7.29 -8.68 -2.88
N LYS A 30 -7.92 -7.52 -2.76
CA LYS A 30 -7.76 -6.45 -3.77
C LYS A 30 -6.39 -5.83 -3.59
N PRO A 31 -5.61 -5.66 -4.67
CA PRO A 31 -4.33 -4.98 -4.58
C PRO A 31 -4.52 -3.55 -4.05
N PHE A 32 -3.60 -3.10 -3.21
CA PHE A 32 -3.62 -1.73 -2.71
C PHE A 32 -3.44 -0.76 -3.87
N LYS A 33 -4.44 0.11 -4.10
CA LYS A 33 -4.49 1.01 -5.26
C LYS A 33 -3.54 2.20 -5.17
N GLY A 34 -2.84 2.39 -4.05
CA GLY A 34 -2.01 3.56 -3.77
C GLY A 34 -2.77 4.88 -3.56
N VAL A 35 -4.07 4.92 -3.86
CA VAL A 35 -4.94 6.08 -3.63
C VAL A 35 -5.66 5.93 -2.29
N PHE A 36 -5.54 6.96 -1.44
CA PHE A 36 -6.16 6.99 -0.13
C PHE A 36 -6.86 8.35 0.09
N ASN A 37 -8.19 8.34 0.08
CA ASN A 37 -9.00 9.55 0.29
C ASN A 37 -9.31 9.71 1.78
N VAL A 38 -8.77 10.74 2.41
CA VAL A 38 -8.91 11.00 3.85
C VAL A 38 -9.44 12.40 4.10
N ARG A 39 -10.36 12.53 5.06
CA ARG A 39 -10.77 13.82 5.62
C ARG A 39 -9.98 14.09 6.89
N ILE A 40 -9.06 15.06 6.84
CA ILE A 40 -8.15 15.40 7.95
C ILE A 40 -8.56 16.67 8.73
N GLY A 41 -9.60 17.37 8.29
CA GLY A 41 -10.05 18.63 8.88
C GLY A 41 -9.31 19.85 8.32
N GLU A 42 -9.95 21.03 8.40
CA GLU A 42 -9.47 22.26 7.77
C GLU A 42 -8.18 22.79 8.42
N GLU A 43 -8.11 22.78 9.76
CA GLU A 43 -6.95 23.26 10.51
C GLU A 43 -5.71 22.42 10.20
N LEU A 44 -5.82 21.09 10.29
CA LEU A 44 -4.70 20.20 9.98
C LEU A 44 -4.27 20.28 8.52
N HIS A 45 -5.23 20.42 7.59
CA HIS A 45 -4.92 20.63 6.18
C HIS A 45 -4.17 21.95 5.96
N ARG A 46 -4.58 23.04 6.63
CA ARG A 46 -3.90 24.34 6.56
C ARG A 46 -2.47 24.23 7.05
N GLU A 47 -2.26 23.70 8.25
CA GLU A 47 -0.92 23.57 8.83
C GLU A 47 -0.03 22.65 7.98
N ALA A 48 -0.57 21.52 7.51
CA ALA A 48 0.15 20.61 6.63
C ALA A 48 0.55 21.26 5.31
N THR A 49 -0.31 22.11 4.73
CA THR A 49 0.00 22.83 3.48
C THR A 49 1.09 23.88 3.69
N ILE A 50 1.06 24.61 4.81
CA ILE A 50 2.09 25.61 5.14
C ILE A 50 3.45 24.92 5.35
N ILE A 51 3.47 23.81 6.11
CA ILE A 51 4.69 23.03 6.39
C ILE A 51 5.18 22.27 5.15
N ALA A 52 4.29 21.95 4.22
CA ALA A 52 4.68 21.36 2.96
C ALA A 52 5.56 22.34 2.14
N GLY A 53 5.25 23.63 2.11
CA GLY A 53 6.04 24.59 1.34
C GLY A 53 6.10 24.19 -0.14
N ASP A 54 7.30 23.97 -0.68
CA ASP A 54 7.50 23.61 -2.09
C ASP A 54 7.19 22.15 -2.43
N ARG A 55 7.10 21.24 -1.43
CA ARG A 55 6.68 19.85 -1.69
C ARG A 55 5.16 19.75 -1.80
N SER A 56 4.70 18.79 -2.60
CA SER A 56 3.27 18.48 -2.65
C SER A 56 2.76 18.00 -1.28
N LEU A 57 1.50 18.31 -0.95
CA LEU A 57 0.86 17.81 0.27
C LEU A 57 0.87 16.27 0.33
N ASN A 58 0.73 15.62 -0.83
CA ASN A 58 0.80 14.16 -0.91
C ASN A 58 2.19 13.62 -0.54
N ALA A 59 3.27 14.30 -0.94
CA ALA A 59 4.63 13.91 -0.55
C ALA A 59 4.82 14.04 0.96
N PHE A 60 4.39 15.17 1.54
CA PHE A 60 4.43 15.37 2.99
C PHE A 60 3.68 14.30 3.77
N VAL A 61 2.45 13.97 3.34
CA VAL A 61 1.64 12.92 3.98
C VAL A 61 2.28 11.55 3.82
N THR A 62 2.89 11.26 2.68
CA THR A 62 3.59 9.99 2.43
C THR A 62 4.78 9.82 3.37
N GLU A 63 5.59 10.87 3.54
CA GLU A 63 6.71 10.89 4.49
C GLU A 63 6.22 10.66 5.93
N ALA A 64 5.16 11.36 6.36
CA ALA A 64 4.58 11.18 7.69
C ALA A 64 4.09 9.73 7.93
N ILE A 65 3.49 9.10 6.91
CA ILE A 65 3.08 7.70 6.97
C ILE A 65 4.30 6.77 7.10
N GLN A 66 5.36 7.02 6.32
CA GLN A 66 6.61 6.25 6.41
C GLN A 66 7.24 6.34 7.80
N GLU A 67 7.35 7.55 8.37
CA GLU A 67 7.86 7.75 9.72
C GLU A 67 7.01 7.03 10.78
N LYS A 68 5.68 7.03 10.62
CA LYS A 68 4.79 6.32 11.54
C LYS A 68 4.98 4.81 11.43
N ILE A 69 5.05 4.26 10.23
CA ILE A 69 5.33 2.83 10.01
C ILE A 69 6.69 2.45 10.63
N PHE A 70 7.73 3.26 10.41
CA PHE A 70 9.06 3.01 10.97
C PHE A 70 9.05 2.96 12.51
N ARG A 71 8.30 3.87 13.14
CA ARG A 71 8.13 3.90 14.60
C ARG A 71 7.39 2.67 15.14
N GLU A 72 6.37 2.20 14.44
CA GLU A 72 5.54 1.07 14.87
C GLU A 72 6.11 -0.31 14.50
N LYS A 73 7.02 -0.38 13.53
CA LYS A 73 7.71 -1.61 13.10
C LYS A 73 9.23 -1.48 13.26
N PRO A 74 9.77 -1.50 14.50
CA PRO A 74 11.21 -1.41 14.73
C PRO A 74 12.03 -2.59 14.15
N SER A 75 11.37 -3.68 13.73
CA SER A 75 11.98 -4.94 13.27
C SER A 75 12.41 -4.96 11.80
N LEU A 76 12.33 -3.86 11.05
CA LEU A 76 12.75 -3.76 9.64
C LEU A 76 14.20 -3.22 9.46
N ARG A 77 15.04 -3.35 10.49
CA ARG A 77 16.49 -3.15 10.38
C ARG A 77 17.20 -4.44 10.05
#